data_AF-K2GLU6-F1
#
_entry.id   AF-K2GLU6-F1
#
_cell.length_a   1.000
_cell.length_b   1.000
_cell.length_c   1.000
_cell.angle_alpha   90.00
_cell.angle_beta   90.00
_cell.angle_gamma   90.00
#
_symmetry.space_group_name_H-M   'P 1'
#
loop_
_entity.id
_entity.type
_entity.pdbx_description
1 polymer ?
#
loop_
_entity_poly.entity_id
_entity_poly.type
_entity_poly.pdbx_seq_one_letter_code
_entity_poly.pdbx_strand_id
1 'polypeptide(L)' 'MKLSEAFLWPGTKVCERLGVDPEGEAALIRWFVNTLVYLVVSLIVVVIVVT' A
#
# COMPACT_ATOMS: atom_id res chain seq x y z
N MET A 1 11.50 6.92 10.70
CA MET A 1 10.63 6.10 9.84
C MET A 1 11.42 4.89 9.41
N LYS A 2 10.89 3.69 9.66
CA LYS A 2 11.48 2.45 9.12
C LYS A 2 11.18 2.40 7.61
N LEU A 3 12.07 1.81 6.81
CA LEU A 3 11.84 1.61 5.37
C LEU A 3 10.51 0.87 5.09
N SER A 4 10.13 -0.04 5.98
CA SER A 4 8.86 -0.74 5.93
C SER A 4 7.64 0.18 6.10
N GLU A 5 7.72 1.22 6.93
CA GLU A 5 6.63 2.20 7.12
C GLU A 5 6.44 3.08 5.89
N ALA A 6 7.56 3.48 5.26
CA ALA A 6 7.52 4.24 4.01
C ALA A 6 6.88 3.40 2.89
N PHE A 7 7.24 2.12 2.80
CA PHE A 7 6.67 1.23 1.80
C PHE A 7 5.19 0.94 2.09
N LEU A 8 4.78 0.79 3.34
CA LEU A 8 3.40 0.50 3.75
C LEU A 8 2.49 1.74 3.91
N TRP A 9 3.01 2.92 3.58
CA TRP A 9 2.31 4.20 3.76
C TRP A 9 0.93 4.29 3.07
N PRO A 10 0.73 3.81 1.82
CA PRO A 10 -0.58 3.85 1.18
C PRO A 10 -1.66 3.13 1.98
N GLY A 11 -1.36 1.91 2.43
CA GLY A 11 -2.25 1.12 3.28
C GLY A 11 -2.47 1.78 4.64
N THR A 12 -1.42 2.31 5.27
CA THR A 12 -1.52 3.04 6.55
C THR A 12 -2.47 4.24 6.44
N LYS A 13 -2.41 5.01 5.34
CA LYS A 13 -3.31 6.14 5.11
C LYS A 13 -4.77 5.74 4.95
N VAL A 14 -5.03 4.59 4.33
CA VAL A 14 -6.40 4.07 4.22
C VAL A 14 -6.91 3.60 5.59
N CYS A 15 -6.11 2.88 6.37
CA CYS A 15 -6.47 2.49 7.73
C CYS A 15 -6.74 3.71 8.62
N GLU A 16 -5.90 4.75 8.57
CA GLU A 16 -6.11 6.02 9.29
C GLU A 16 -7.43 6.69 8.90
N ARG A 17 -7.78 6.72 7.61
CA ARG A 17 -9.05 7.29 7.14
C ARG A 17 -10.27 6.49 7.58
N LEU A 18 -10.12 5.18 7.75
CA LEU A 18 -11.15 4.29 8.23
C LEU A 18 -11.26 4.28 9.76
N GLY A 19 -10.39 5.01 10.47
CA GLY A 19 -10.39 5.10 11.94
C GLY A 19 -9.94 3.81 12.62
N VAL A 20 -9.21 2.94 11.91
CA VAL A 20 -8.72 1.64 12.42
C VAL A 20 -7.21 1.64 12.58
N ASP A 21 -6.75 0.92 13.60
CA ASP A 21 -5.33 0.77 13.90
C ASP A 21 -4.62 -0.07 12.82
N PRO A 22 -3.67 0.51 12.06
CA PRO A 22 -2.97 -0.15 10.96
C PRO A 22 -2.02 -1.28 11.39
N GLU A 23 -1.60 -1.34 12.66
CA GLU A 23 -0.64 -2.34 13.13
C GLU A 23 -1.30 -3.55 13.81
N GLY A 24 -2.55 -3.41 14.24
CA GLY A 24 -3.37 -4.49 14.83
C GLY A 24 -4.21 -5.26 13.81
N GLU A 25 -5.52 -5.36 14.04
CA GLU A 25 -6.45 -6.15 13.21
C GLU A 25 -6.53 -5.68 11.74
N ALA A 26 -6.22 -4.41 11.47
CA ALA A 26 -6.22 -3.87 10.12
C ALA A 26 -4.90 -4.10 9.36
N ALA A 27 -3.93 -4.84 9.91
CA ALA A 27 -2.69 -5.17 9.22
C ALA A 27 -2.92 -5.90 7.87
N LEU A 28 -3.97 -6.72 7.78
CA LEU A 28 -4.37 -7.39 6.53
C LEU A 28 -4.88 -6.37 5.50
N ILE A 29 -5.74 -5.45 5.92
CA ILE A 29 -6.28 -4.38 5.07
C ILE A 29 -5.14 -3.48 4.59
N ARG A 30 -4.23 -3.10 5.49
CA ARG A 30 -3.02 -2.34 5.19
C ARG A 30 -2.21 -3.03 4.10
N TRP A 31 -1.93 -4.33 4.25
CA TRP A 31 -1.18 -5.10 3.27
C TRP A 31 -1.91 -5.21 1.92
N PHE A 32 -3.22 -5.49 1.95
CA PHE A 32 -4.04 -5.63 0.74
C PHE A 32 -4.06 -4.37 -0.11
N VAL A 33 -4.33 -3.21 0.51
CA VAL A 33 -4.32 -1.91 -0.17
C VAL A 33 -2.95 -1.63 -0.78
N ASN A 34 -1.89 -1.94 -0.05
CA ASN A 34 -0.53 -1.74 -0.52
C ASN A 34 -0.18 -2.58 -1.74
N THR A 35 -0.54 -3.86 -1.71
CA THR A 35 -0.35 -4.77 -2.85
C THR A 35 -1.11 -4.27 -4.08
N LEU A 36 -2.34 -3.77 -3.93
CA LEU A 36 -3.10 -3.20 -5.05
C LEU A 36 -2.43 -1.95 -5.64
N VAL A 37 -1.96 -1.03 -4.78
CA VAL A 37 -1.24 0.17 -5.24
C VAL A 37 0.01 -0.21 -6.02
N TYR A 38 0.82 -1.13 -5.49
CA TYR A 38 2.03 -1.57 -6.16
C TYR A 38 1.78 -2.37 -7.43
N LEU A 39 0.69 -3.14 -7.48
CA LEU A 39 0.28 -3.82 -8.70
C LEU A 39 -0.01 -2.80 -9.81
N VAL A 40 -0.83 -1.79 -9.54
CA VAL A 40 -1.20 -0.77 -10.53
C VAL A 40 0.04 0.02 -10.98
N VAL A 41 0.87 0.47 -10.04
CA VAL A 41 2.11 1.20 -10.36
C VAL A 41 3.05 0.33 -11.20
N SER A 42 3.23 -0.94 -10.84
CA SER A 42 4.10 -1.85 -11.58
C SER A 42 3.58 -2.13 -12.99
N LEU A 43 2.27 -2.31 -13.16
CA LEU A 43 1.66 -2.49 -14.48
C LEU A 43 1.83 -1.25 -15.35
N ILE A 44 1.66 -0.04 -14.80
CA ILE A 44 1.92 1.22 -15.52
C ILE A 44 3.38 1.27 -15.97
N VAL A 45 4.32 0.93 -15.07
CA VAL A 45 5.76 0.87 -15.41
C VAL A 45 6.01 -0.12 -16.55
N VAL A 46 5.47 -1.34 -16.47
CA VAL A 46 5.63 -2.35 -17.53
C VAL A 46 5.08 -1.86 -18.87
N VAL A 47 3.89 -1.24 -18.86
CA VAL A 47 3.29 -0.68 -20.09
C VAL A 47 4.20 0.39 -20.69
N ILE A 48 4.70 1.33 -19.88
CA ILE A 48 5.59 2.41 -20.35
C ILE A 48 6.92 1.86 -20.88
N VAL A 49 7.47 0.80 -20.26
CA VAL A 49 8.75 0.22 -20.68
C VAL A 49 8.63 -0.60 -21.96
N VAL A 50 7.49 -1.27 -22.16
CA VAL A 50 7.28 -2.17 -23.31
C VAL A 50 6.69 -1.44 -24.53
N THR A 51 6.10 -0.25 -24.34
CA THR A 51 5.53 0.59 -25.41
C THR A 51 6.56 1.59 -25.92
#